data_AF-A0A656JY58-F1
#
_entry.id   AF-A0A656JY58-F1
#
_cell.length_a   1.000
_cell.length_b   1.000
_cell.length_c   1.000
_cell.angle_alpha   90.00
_cell.angle_beta   90.00
_cell.angle_gamma   90.00
#
_symmetry.space_group_name_H-M   'P 1'
#
loop_
_entity.id
_entity.type
_entity.pdbx_description
1 polymer ?
#
loop_
_entity_poly.entity_id
_entity_poly.type
_entity_poly.pdbx_seq_one_letter_code
_entity_poly.pdbx_strand_id
1 'polypeptide(L)'
;AEVILLQNGLGSQDAVAARVPHARCLFASSTEGAFMESDWRVRFAGQGFTWLGDVSNPRAPSLLQDVRDSRIAHEWTPDILTRLWRKLALNCAINPLTVLYDCRNGGLLDHSDEVATLCAELSELLACCGQPAA
;
A
#
# COMPACT_ATOMS: atom_id res chain seq x y z
N ALA A 1 -0.43 -21.97 8.20
CA ALA A 1 -0.98 -20.72 8.77
C ALA A 1 -0.95 -19.63 7.71
N GLU A 2 -1.80 -18.62 7.81
CA GLU A 2 -1.88 -17.50 6.87
C GLU A 2 -1.68 -16.19 7.65
N VAL A 3 -0.97 -15.23 7.05
CA VAL A 3 -0.65 -13.94 7.68
C VAL A 3 -0.97 -12.83 6.68
N ILE A 4 -1.84 -11.90 7.05
CA ILE A 4 -2.14 -10.72 6.23
C ILE A 4 -1.24 -9.56 6.68
N LEU A 5 -0.50 -9.00 5.73
CA LEU A 5 0.48 -7.95 5.93
C LEU A 5 -0.07 -6.61 5.44
N LEU A 6 -0.51 -5.76 6.38
CA LEU A 6 -1.12 -4.44 6.14
C LEU A 6 -0.12 -3.27 6.22
N GLN A 7 1.18 -3.56 6.19
CA GLN A 7 2.21 -2.53 6.28
C GLN A 7 2.22 -1.66 5.01
N ASN A 8 2.43 -0.35 5.18
CA ASN A 8 2.72 0.55 4.07
C ASN A 8 4.14 0.32 3.53
N GLY A 9 4.38 0.71 2.28
CA GLY A 9 5.69 0.57 1.64
C GLY A 9 5.99 -0.86 1.19
N LEU A 10 7.28 -1.13 0.96
CA LEU A 10 7.82 -2.42 0.52
C LEU A 10 8.99 -2.86 1.42
N GLY A 11 9.39 -4.13 1.29
CA GLY A 11 10.55 -4.72 1.98
C GLY A 11 10.23 -5.31 3.35
N SER A 12 9.37 -4.66 4.15
CA SER A 12 8.94 -5.22 5.44
C SER A 12 8.20 -6.55 5.27
N GLN A 13 7.44 -6.70 4.19
CA GLN A 13 6.68 -7.89 3.89
C GLN A 13 7.60 -9.07 3.56
N ASP A 14 8.67 -8.82 2.79
CA ASP A 14 9.69 -9.82 2.47
C ASP A 14 10.44 -10.26 3.73
N ALA A 15 10.79 -9.30 4.60
CA ALA A 15 11.46 -9.57 5.86
C ALA A 15 10.61 -10.44 6.80
N VAL A 16 9.29 -10.20 6.86
CA VAL A 16 8.37 -11.06 7.62
C VAL A 16 8.26 -12.43 6.96
N ALA A 17 8.06 -12.51 5.66
CA ALA A 17 7.95 -13.79 4.93
C ALA A 17 9.20 -14.68 5.14
N ALA A 18 10.39 -14.08 5.13
CA ALA A 18 11.65 -14.79 5.42
C ALA A 18 11.72 -15.32 6.86
N ARG A 19 11.07 -14.65 7.82
CA ARG A 19 11.06 -15.05 9.24
C ARG A 19 10.04 -16.15 9.54
N VAL A 20 8.95 -16.23 8.78
CA VAL A 20 7.88 -17.22 8.95
C VAL A 20 7.70 -18.08 7.69
N PRO A 21 8.72 -18.86 7.27
CA PRO A 21 8.73 -19.53 5.96
C PRO A 21 7.65 -20.61 5.79
N HIS A 22 7.04 -21.06 6.90
CA HIS A 22 5.93 -22.04 6.89
C HIS A 22 4.55 -21.38 6.90
N ALA A 23 4.48 -20.06 7.02
CA ALA A 23 3.25 -19.31 6.93
C ALA A 23 3.12 -18.69 5.53
N ARG A 24 1.90 -18.68 5.02
CA ARG A 24 1.58 -17.99 3.77
C ARG A 24 1.38 -16.51 4.06
N CYS A 25 2.29 -15.67 3.59
CA CYS A 25 2.19 -14.22 3.74
C CYS A 25 1.41 -13.60 2.58
N LEU A 26 0.25 -13.03 2.90
CA LEU A 26 -0.63 -12.31 1.99
C LEU A 26 -0.33 -10.82 2.12
N PHE A 27 -0.03 -10.16 1.02
CA PHE A 27 0.27 -8.74 1.03
C PHE A 27 -1.03 -7.97 0.83
N ALA A 28 -1.16 -6.83 1.52
CA ALA A 28 -2.33 -5.99 1.43
C ALA A 28 -1.97 -4.52 1.22
N SER A 29 -2.77 -3.85 0.40
CA SER A 29 -2.72 -2.40 0.19
C SER A 29 -4.11 -1.83 0.47
N SER A 30 -4.25 -1.03 1.53
CA SER A 30 -5.52 -0.41 1.92
C SER A 30 -5.49 1.11 1.74
N THR A 31 -6.63 1.68 1.38
CA THR A 31 -6.91 3.13 1.36
C THR A 31 -7.87 3.57 2.46
N GLU A 32 -8.29 2.66 3.34
CA GLU A 32 -9.16 3.00 4.47
C GLU A 32 -8.47 4.00 5.41
N GLY A 33 -9.17 5.08 5.71
CA GLY A 33 -8.69 6.12 6.61
C GLY A 33 -9.06 5.77 8.04
N ALA A 34 -8.08 5.45 8.87
CA ALA A 34 -8.26 5.27 10.29
C ALA A 34 -7.08 5.88 11.06
N PHE A 35 -7.36 6.56 12.16
CA PHE A 35 -6.31 7.07 13.05
C PHE A 35 -6.78 7.00 14.50
N MET A 36 -5.81 6.95 15.42
CA MET A 36 -6.06 6.89 16.86
C MET A 36 -6.45 8.28 17.38
N GLU A 37 -7.63 8.40 17.98
CA GLU A 37 -8.04 9.62 18.68
C GLU A 37 -7.54 9.66 20.12
N SER A 38 -7.52 8.50 20.78
CA SER A 38 -6.97 8.27 22.12
C SER A 38 -6.73 6.78 22.30
N ASP A 39 -6.12 6.37 23.41
CA ASP A 39 -5.89 4.95 23.72
C ASP A 39 -7.18 4.15 23.56
N TRP A 40 -7.09 3.06 22.79
CA TRP A 40 -8.22 2.17 22.48
C TRP A 40 -9.41 2.81 21.73
N ARG A 41 -9.24 4.02 21.17
CA ARG A 41 -10.25 4.70 20.36
C ARG A 41 -9.70 5.06 18.98
N VAL A 42 -10.24 4.39 17.96
CA VAL A 42 -9.95 4.65 16.55
C VAL A 42 -11.12 5.42 15.95
N ARG A 43 -10.85 6.55 15.27
CA ARG A 43 -11.83 7.16 14.36
C ARG A 43 -11.65 6.59 12.97
N PHE A 44 -12.73 6.03 12.44
CA PHE A 44 -12.83 5.71 11.03
C PHE A 44 -13.11 6.98 10.25
N ALA A 45 -12.07 7.50 9.60
CA ALA A 45 -12.05 8.82 8.96
C ALA A 45 -12.47 8.79 7.49
N GLY A 46 -12.42 7.63 6.84
CA GLY A 46 -12.78 7.53 5.42
C GLY A 46 -12.93 6.09 4.96
N GLN A 47 -14.00 5.84 4.20
CA GLN A 47 -14.18 4.59 3.49
C GLN A 47 -13.11 4.46 2.40
N GLY A 48 -12.55 3.26 2.30
CA GLY A 48 -11.53 2.94 1.32
C GLY A 48 -11.75 1.53 0.77
N PHE A 49 -10.66 0.98 0.24
CA PHE A 49 -10.67 -0.33 -0.39
C PHE A 49 -9.36 -1.04 -0.08
N THR A 50 -9.42 -2.36 0.10
CA THR A 50 -8.24 -3.19 0.36
C THR A 50 -7.99 -4.17 -0.78
N TRP A 51 -6.85 -4.06 -1.44
CA TRP A 51 -6.37 -5.11 -2.35
C TRP A 51 -5.53 -6.10 -1.57
N LEU A 52 -5.78 -7.39 -1.77
CA LEU A 52 -4.98 -8.48 -1.23
C LEU A 52 -4.40 -9.32 -2.36
N GLY A 53 -3.21 -9.87 -2.16
CA GLY A 53 -2.65 -10.86 -3.06
C GLY A 53 -1.45 -11.57 -2.46
N ASP A 54 -0.88 -12.46 -3.24
CA ASP A 54 0.28 -13.25 -2.86
C ASP A 54 1.17 -13.41 -4.08
N VAL A 55 2.42 -13.00 -3.93
CA VAL A 55 3.43 -13.01 -5.00
C VAL A 55 3.80 -14.43 -5.42
N SER A 56 3.77 -15.37 -4.47
CA SER A 56 4.20 -16.75 -4.67
C SER A 56 3.07 -17.67 -5.18
N ASN A 57 1.82 -17.34 -4.84
CA ASN A 57 0.67 -18.15 -5.19
C ASN A 57 -0.54 -17.27 -5.54
N PRO A 58 -0.94 -17.20 -6.83
CA PRO A 58 -2.00 -16.32 -7.30
C PRO A 58 -3.41 -16.79 -6.87
N ARG A 59 -3.55 -17.96 -6.22
CA ARG A 59 -4.84 -18.47 -5.78
C ARG A 59 -5.29 -17.81 -4.48
N ALA A 60 -6.48 -17.20 -4.49
CA ALA A 60 -7.11 -16.67 -3.29
C ALA A 60 -7.23 -17.74 -2.18
N PRO A 61 -6.81 -17.44 -0.93
CA PRO A 61 -6.98 -18.35 0.20
C PRO A 61 -8.44 -18.44 0.64
N SER A 62 -8.80 -19.55 1.28
CA SER A 62 -10.16 -19.76 1.80
C SER A 62 -10.54 -18.76 2.89
N LEU A 63 -9.57 -18.23 3.65
CA LEU A 63 -9.79 -17.19 4.66
C LEU A 63 -10.51 -15.95 4.08
N LEU A 64 -10.31 -15.62 2.80
CA LEU A 64 -11.03 -14.49 2.18
C LEU A 64 -12.53 -14.75 2.05
N GLN A 65 -13.00 -15.99 2.17
CA GLN A 65 -14.43 -16.27 2.27
C GLN A 65 -14.98 -15.74 3.60
N ASP A 66 -14.26 -15.95 4.70
CA ASP A 66 -14.66 -15.47 6.03
C ASP A 66 -14.64 -13.92 6.10
N VAL A 67 -13.72 -13.28 5.38
CA VAL A 67 -13.63 -11.81 5.31
C VAL A 67 -14.81 -11.21 4.54
N ARG A 68 -15.45 -11.93 3.60
CA ARG A 68 -16.59 -11.38 2.84
C ARG A 68 -17.77 -11.00 3.72
N ASP A 69 -17.99 -11.73 4.80
CA ASP A 69 -19.10 -11.47 5.71
C ASP A 69 -18.85 -10.25 6.62
N SER A 70 -17.61 -9.79 6.70
CA SER A 70 -17.20 -8.65 7.54
C SER A 70 -17.58 -7.26 6.98
N ARG A 71 -18.10 -7.20 5.75
CA ARG A 71 -18.37 -5.94 5.01
C ARG A 71 -17.14 -5.06 4.75
N ILE A 72 -15.92 -5.58 4.98
CA ILE A 72 -14.69 -4.90 4.57
C ILE A 72 -14.59 -4.96 3.05
N ALA A 73 -14.52 -3.80 2.39
CA ALA A 73 -14.42 -3.72 0.95
C ALA A 73 -13.03 -4.19 0.49
N HIS A 74 -12.98 -5.33 -0.20
CA HIS A 74 -11.72 -5.90 -0.62
C HIS A 74 -11.81 -6.71 -1.93
N GLU A 75 -10.66 -6.87 -2.58
CA GLU A 75 -10.51 -7.70 -3.77
C GLU A 75 -9.19 -8.47 -3.74
N TRP A 76 -9.23 -9.71 -4.22
CA TRP A 76 -8.02 -10.48 -4.49
C TRP A 76 -7.48 -10.13 -5.87
N THR A 77 -6.20 -9.76 -5.94
CA THR A 77 -5.51 -9.47 -7.20
C THR A 77 -4.33 -10.42 -7.40
N PRO A 78 -4.12 -10.94 -8.62
CA PRO A 78 -2.92 -11.71 -8.95
C PRO A 78 -1.68 -10.81 -9.07
N ASP A 79 -1.86 -9.49 -9.16
CA ASP A 79 -0.78 -8.51 -9.33
C ASP A 79 -0.76 -7.49 -8.18
N ILE A 80 -0.54 -8.01 -6.98
CA ILE A 80 -0.46 -7.19 -5.76
C ILE A 80 0.78 -6.30 -5.74
N LEU A 81 1.87 -6.72 -6.40
CA LEU A 81 3.10 -5.93 -6.44
C LEU A 81 2.89 -4.61 -7.19
N THR A 82 2.24 -4.62 -8.35
CA THR A 82 1.91 -3.37 -9.07
C THR A 82 1.13 -2.39 -8.19
N ARG A 83 0.17 -2.90 -7.39
CA ARG A 83 -0.61 -2.07 -6.46
C ARG A 83 0.26 -1.45 -5.35
N LEU A 84 1.18 -2.23 -4.79
CA LEU A 84 2.08 -1.76 -3.74
C LEU A 84 3.10 -0.75 -4.28
N TRP A 85 3.67 -1.01 -5.46
CA TRP A 85 4.60 -0.10 -6.12
C TRP A 85 3.95 1.22 -6.51
N ARG A 86 2.72 1.21 -7.03
CA ARG A 86 1.96 2.44 -7.30
C ARG A 86 1.79 3.28 -6.03
N LYS A 87 1.41 2.64 -4.92
CA LYS A 87 1.24 3.31 -3.63
C LYS A 87 2.57 3.84 -3.08
N LEU A 88 3.66 3.09 -3.24
CA LEU A 88 4.99 3.52 -2.85
C LEU A 88 5.42 4.77 -3.63
N ALA A 89 5.34 4.74 -4.97
CA ALA A 89 5.70 5.88 -5.81
C ALA A 89 4.89 7.14 -5.45
N LEU A 90 3.56 6.99 -5.27
CA LEU A 90 2.70 8.09 -4.84
C LEU A 90 3.13 8.68 -3.49
N ASN A 91 3.45 7.83 -2.52
CA ASN A 91 3.94 8.29 -1.21
C ASN A 91 5.30 8.98 -1.31
N CYS A 92 6.21 8.50 -2.18
CA CYS A 92 7.51 9.12 -2.41
C CYS A 92 7.41 10.50 -3.06
N ALA A 93 6.45 10.70 -3.97
CA ALA A 93 6.24 11.99 -4.63
C ALA A 93 5.60 13.05 -3.70
N ILE A 94 4.88 12.63 -2.65
CA ILE A 94 4.07 13.53 -1.82
C ILE A 94 4.68 13.71 -0.42
N ASN A 95 4.89 12.62 0.33
CA ASN A 95 5.16 12.70 1.76
C ASN A 95 6.49 13.39 2.11
N PRO A 96 7.60 13.20 1.36
CA PRO A 96 8.82 13.94 1.61
C PRO A 96 8.64 15.45 1.43
N LEU A 97 7.98 15.88 0.35
CA LEU A 97 7.78 17.28 0.04
C LEU A 97 6.85 17.97 1.04
N THR A 98 5.78 17.32 1.49
CA THR A 98 4.90 17.90 2.52
C THR A 98 5.62 18.14 3.84
N VAL A 99 6.59 17.29 4.19
CA VAL A 99 7.46 17.51 5.36
C VAL A 99 8.43 18.66 5.12
N LEU A 100 9.08 18.72 3.96
CA LEU A 100 10.06 19.76 3.64
C LEU A 100 9.43 21.15 3.59
N TYR A 101 8.21 21.25 3.05
CA TYR A 101 7.48 22.51 2.90
C TYR A 101 6.54 22.83 4.05
N ASP A 102 6.47 21.97 5.08
CA ASP A 102 5.53 22.08 6.20
C ASP A 102 4.10 22.42 5.73
N CYS A 103 3.64 21.68 4.72
CA CYS A 103 2.37 21.96 4.06
C CYS A 103 1.46 20.72 4.03
N ARG A 104 0.15 20.97 3.95
CA ARG A 104 -0.81 19.90 3.62
C ARG A 104 -0.61 19.49 2.17
N ASN A 105 -1.04 18.28 1.79
CA ASN A 105 -0.92 17.78 0.41
C ASN A 105 -1.40 18.79 -0.66
N GLY A 106 -2.47 19.54 -0.39
CA GLY A 106 -2.98 20.56 -1.31
C GLY A 106 -2.03 21.74 -1.55
N GLY A 107 -1.08 21.99 -0.64
CA GLY A 107 -0.04 23.01 -0.80
C GLY A 107 1.03 22.62 -1.82
N LEU A 108 1.15 21.34 -2.19
CA LEU A 108 2.07 20.91 -3.26
C LEU A 108 1.66 21.43 -4.64
N LEU A 109 0.45 22.00 -4.78
CA LEU A 109 0.04 22.70 -6.00
C LEU A 109 0.93 23.92 -6.30
N ASP A 110 1.53 24.53 -5.27
CA ASP A 110 2.49 25.64 -5.41
C ASP A 110 3.92 25.16 -5.72
N HIS A 111 4.14 23.83 -5.73
CA HIS A 111 5.43 23.18 -5.97
C HIS A 111 5.34 22.15 -7.11
N SER A 112 4.50 22.41 -8.12
CA SER A 112 4.19 21.46 -9.19
C SER A 112 5.41 20.99 -9.98
N ASP A 113 6.41 21.85 -10.16
CA ASP A 113 7.62 21.52 -10.94
C ASP A 113 8.48 20.47 -10.23
N GLU A 114 8.59 20.54 -8.91
CA GLU A 114 9.32 19.54 -8.12
C GLU A 114 8.58 18.21 -8.05
N VAL A 115 7.25 18.26 -7.88
CA VAL A 115 6.41 17.07 -7.95
C VAL A 115 6.55 16.40 -9.33
N ALA A 116 6.54 17.18 -10.41
CA ALA A 116 6.70 16.66 -11.76
C ALA A 116 8.10 16.03 -11.97
N THR A 117 9.14 16.67 -11.44
CA THR A 117 10.52 16.15 -11.50
C THR A 117 10.64 14.82 -10.77
N LEU A 118 10.13 14.72 -9.53
CA LEU A 118 10.12 13.47 -8.78
C LEU A 118 9.29 12.39 -9.47
N CYS A 119 8.12 12.73 -10.02
CA CYS A 119 7.29 11.79 -10.75
C CYS A 119 8.00 11.22 -11.99
N ALA A 120 8.82 12.04 -12.69
CA ALA A 120 9.61 11.57 -13.83
C ALA A 120 10.66 10.54 -13.38
N GLU A 121 11.46 10.86 -12.35
CA GLU A 121 12.46 9.93 -11.79
C GLU A 121 11.81 8.64 -11.26
N LEU A 122 10.68 8.75 -10.57
CA LEU A 122 9.93 7.60 -10.07
C LEU A 122 9.38 6.73 -11.20
N SER A 123 8.94 7.33 -12.30
CA SER A 123 8.46 6.59 -13.48
C SER A 123 9.57 5.77 -14.12
N GLU A 124 10.78 6.33 -14.21
CA GLU A 124 11.97 5.61 -14.68
C GLU A 124 12.32 4.46 -13.74
N LEU A 125 12.31 4.70 -12.42
CA LEU A 125 12.54 3.66 -11.42
C LEU A 125 11.53 2.51 -11.55
N LEU A 126 10.23 2.83 -11.68
CA LEU A 126 9.17 1.84 -11.85
C LEU A 126 9.39 0.99 -13.10
N ALA A 127 9.77 1.61 -14.22
CA ALA A 127 10.10 0.88 -15.44
C ALA A 127 11.31 -0.06 -15.24
N CYS A 128 12.38 0.41 -14.62
CA CYS A 128 13.57 -0.39 -14.31
C CYS A 128 13.28 -1.56 -13.35
N CYS A 129 12.33 -1.39 -12.42
CA CYS A 129 11.91 -2.43 -11.49
C CYS A 129 10.85 -3.40 -12.08
N GLY A 130 10.51 -3.28 -13.36
CA GLY A 130 9.52 -4.14 -14.01
C GLY A 130 8.09 -3.85 -13.57
N GLN A 131 7.82 -2.61 -13.14
CA GLN A 131 6.52 -2.11 -12.67
C GLN A 131 5.99 -0.96 -13.54
N PRO A 132 6.03 -1.03 -14.88
CA PRO A 132 5.66 0.10 -15.74
C PRO A 132 4.16 0.46 -15.70
N ALA A 133 3.32 -0.41 -15.15
CA ALA A 133 1.88 -0.19 -15.00
C ALA A 133 1.48 0.37 -13.62
N ALA A 134 2.44 0.45 -12.68
CA ALA A 134 2.27 1.13 -11.40
C ALA A 134 2.21 2.64 -11.65
#